data_AF-A0A843XU86-F1
#
_entry.id   AF-A0A843XU86-F1
#
_cell.length_a   1.000
_cell.length_b   1.000
_cell.length_c   1.000
_cell.angle_alpha   90.00
_cell.angle_beta   90.00
_cell.angle_gamma   90.00
#
_symmetry.space_group_name_H-M   'P 1'
#
loop_
_entity.id
_entity.type
_entity.pdbx_description
1 polymer ?
#
loop_
_entity_poly.entity_id
_entity_poly.type
_entity_poly.pdbx_seq_one_letter_code
_entity_poly.pdbx_strand_id
1 'polypeptide(L)'
;GACAYDNVFTHGYGTMTTALSTVLFNGGATYGACYEIRPSNNDDWCNPPLRHFDLKIAQFKAGIVPVEFRRVPCVKSGGMKFEMKRHMFWIAVLVYNVRGAGDLRAVAVKGTRTGWIAMIYLCTKRWGKESEIYR
;
A
#
# COMPACT_ATOMS: atom_id res chain seq x y z
N GLY A 1 1.32 11.03 2.26
CA GLY A 1 0.03 10.30 2.40
C GLY A 1 0.21 9.10 3.32
N ALA A 2 -0.86 8.45 3.76
CA ALA A 2 -0.79 7.34 4.73
C ALA A 2 0.13 6.18 4.28
N CYS A 3 0.48 6.09 2.99
CA CYS A 3 1.27 4.99 2.41
C CYS A 3 2.77 5.07 2.67
N ALA A 4 3.24 6.14 3.31
CA ALA A 4 4.66 6.40 3.59
C ALA A 4 5.61 6.17 2.40
N TYR A 5 5.08 6.20 1.18
CA TYR A 5 5.89 6.41 -0.01
C TYR A 5 6.35 7.86 0.03
N ASP A 6 7.67 8.05 0.11
CA ASP A 6 8.28 9.38 0.07
C ASP A 6 7.85 10.07 -1.24
N ASN A 7 8.01 9.37 -2.37
CA ASN A 7 7.50 9.81 -3.66
C ASN A 7 6.98 8.62 -4.50
N VAL A 8 5.69 8.64 -4.85
CA VAL A 8 5.05 7.58 -5.65
C VAL A 8 5.59 7.51 -7.08
N PHE A 9 6.14 8.60 -7.61
CA PHE A 9 6.78 8.64 -8.92
C PHE A 9 8.14 7.95 -8.91
N THR A 10 8.97 8.21 -7.89
CA THR A 10 10.27 7.54 -7.77
C THR A 10 10.11 6.04 -7.53
N HIS A 11 9.02 5.63 -6.91
CA HIS A 11 8.71 4.21 -6.67
C HIS A 11 7.99 3.53 -7.84
N GLY A 12 7.76 4.23 -8.96
CA GLY A 12 7.19 3.66 -10.18
C GLY A 12 5.68 3.44 -10.15
N TYR A 13 4.95 4.08 -9.22
CA TYR A 13 3.49 4.07 -9.18
C TYR A 13 2.88 5.23 -9.99
N GLY A 14 3.60 6.35 -10.10
CA GLY A 14 3.20 7.49 -10.92
C GLY A 14 1.88 8.13 -10.47
N THR A 15 1.07 8.57 -11.42
CA THR A 15 -0.26 9.16 -11.19
C THR A 15 -1.34 8.11 -10.91
N MET A 16 -1.06 6.82 -11.15
CA MET A 16 -1.98 5.71 -10.88
C MET A 16 -2.00 5.35 -9.39
N THR A 17 -2.27 6.35 -8.55
CA THR A 17 -2.41 6.21 -7.10
C THR A 17 -3.66 6.95 -6.64
N THR A 18 -4.31 6.41 -5.61
CA THR A 18 -5.57 6.95 -5.09
C THR A 18 -5.67 6.66 -3.61
N ALA A 19 -6.35 7.53 -2.86
CA ALA A 19 -6.68 7.23 -1.47
C ALA A 19 -7.92 6.33 -1.43
N LEU A 20 -7.92 5.37 -0.51
CA LEU A 20 -9.04 4.46 -0.31
C LEU A 20 -9.85 4.88 0.91
N SER A 21 -11.17 4.70 0.86
CA SER A 21 -12.01 4.80 2.05
C SER A 21 -11.57 3.81 3.13
N THR A 22 -11.92 4.07 4.40
CA THR A 22 -11.54 3.20 5.53
C THR A 22 -11.93 1.74 5.32
N VAL A 23 -13.11 1.49 4.74
CA VAL A 23 -13.62 0.15 4.40
C VAL A 23 -12.74 -0.55 3.36
N LEU A 24 -12.33 0.16 2.31
CA LEU A 24 -11.45 -0.39 1.28
C LEU A 24 -10.01 -0.55 1.75
N PHE A 25 -9.56 0.35 2.62
CA PHE A 25 -8.22 0.40 3.18
C PHE A 25 -7.94 -0.72 4.19
N ASN A 26 -8.99 -1.15 4.90
CA ASN A 26 -8.99 -2.30 5.81
C ASN A 26 -7.79 -2.31 6.78
N GLY A 27 -7.67 -1.25 7.60
CA GLY A 27 -6.59 -1.13 8.59
C GLY A 27 -5.17 -1.10 7.99
N GLY A 28 -5.08 -0.92 6.67
CA GLY A 28 -3.85 -0.91 5.93
C GLY A 28 -3.45 -2.22 5.26
N ALA A 29 -4.32 -3.22 5.27
CA ALA A 29 -4.09 -4.50 4.61
C ALA A 29 -4.00 -4.37 3.07
N THR A 30 -4.66 -3.37 2.48
CA THR A 30 -4.85 -3.26 1.01
C THR A 30 -4.00 -2.19 0.33
N TYR A 31 -2.99 -1.65 0.99
CA TYR A 31 -2.21 -0.54 0.43
C TYR A 31 -1.39 -0.86 -0.82
N GLY A 32 -1.09 -2.12 -1.06
CA GLY A 32 -0.44 -2.55 -2.29
C GLY A 32 -1.44 -3.05 -3.32
N ALA A 33 -2.74 -3.10 -3.00
CA ALA A 33 -3.76 -3.65 -3.88
C ALA A 33 -3.94 -2.78 -5.13
N CYS A 34 -4.18 -3.46 -6.25
CA CYS A 34 -4.54 -2.83 -7.51
C CYS A 34 -6.02 -3.02 -7.78
N TYR A 35 -6.63 -1.96 -8.33
CA TYR A 35 -8.04 -1.94 -8.71
C TYR A 35 -8.15 -1.52 -10.17
N GLU A 36 -9.08 -2.14 -10.87
CA GLU A 36 -9.60 -1.62 -12.12
C GLU A 36 -10.85 -0.82 -11.78
N ILE A 37 -10.92 0.42 -12.26
CA ILE A 37 -12.02 1.35 -12.03
C ILE A 37 -12.61 1.71 -13.39
N ARG A 38 -13.94 1.64 -13.51
CA ARG A 38 -14.69 1.99 -14.71
C ARG A 38 -15.83 2.94 -14.34
N PRO A 39 -16.20 3.89 -15.21
CA PRO A 39 -17.40 4.69 -14.99
C PRO A 39 -18.62 3.78 -14.81
N SER A 40 -19.49 4.11 -13.87
CA SER A 40 -20.79 3.47 -13.73
C SER A 40 -21.89 4.49 -14.01
N ASN A 41 -23.01 4.01 -14.53
CA ASN A 41 -24.21 4.80 -14.73
C ASN A 41 -25.19 4.67 -13.54
N ASN A 42 -24.75 4.02 -12.46
CA ASN A 42 -25.57 3.85 -11.25
C ASN A 42 -25.38 5.07 -10.34
N ASP A 43 -26.48 5.67 -9.90
CA ASP A 43 -26.49 6.90 -9.07
C ASP A 43 -26.10 6.68 -7.59
N ASP A 44 -25.40 5.57 -7.27
CA ASP A 44 -25.04 5.24 -5.89
C ASP A 44 -23.98 6.22 -5.35
N TRP A 45 -24.47 7.15 -4.52
CA TRP A 45 -23.72 8.28 -3.97
C TRP A 45 -22.72 7.87 -2.88
N CYS A 46 -21.50 8.42 -2.92
CA CYS A 46 -20.45 8.20 -1.92
C CYS A 46 -20.67 8.98 -0.60
N ASN A 47 -21.52 8.49 0.31
CA ASN A 47 -21.52 8.93 1.73
C ASN A 47 -20.98 7.80 2.64
N PRO A 48 -20.20 8.10 3.70
CA PRO A 48 -19.81 7.09 4.69
C PRO A 48 -21.05 6.33 5.18
N PRO A 49 -21.05 4.99 5.22
CA PRO A 49 -19.91 4.04 5.19
C PRO A 49 -19.57 3.44 3.81
N LEU A 50 -19.86 4.13 2.70
CA LEU A 50 -19.67 3.57 1.36
C LEU A 50 -18.21 3.55 0.88
N ARG A 51 -17.93 2.63 -0.05
CA ARG A 51 -16.62 2.40 -0.66
C ARG A 51 -16.33 3.52 -1.66
N HIS A 52 -15.24 4.27 -1.48
CA HIS A 52 -14.87 5.35 -2.40
C HIS A 52 -13.36 5.43 -2.63
N PHE A 53 -12.99 6.04 -3.75
CA PHE A 53 -11.62 6.30 -4.18
C PHE A 53 -11.43 7.81 -4.33
N ASP A 54 -10.40 8.37 -3.71
CA ASP A 54 -9.99 9.76 -3.90
C ASP A 54 -8.94 9.81 -5.01
N LEU A 55 -9.40 10.05 -6.24
CA LEU A 55 -8.61 10.00 -7.46
C LEU A 55 -8.04 11.38 -7.78
N LYS A 56 -6.74 11.45 -8.05
CA LYS A 56 -6.07 12.70 -8.46
C LYS A 56 -6.26 13.07 -9.94
N ILE A 57 -7.10 12.32 -10.68
CA ILE A 57 -7.21 12.40 -12.15
C ILE A 57 -8.52 13.09 -12.59
N ALA A 58 -9.44 13.39 -11.68
CA ALA A 58 -10.63 14.15 -12.05
C ALA A 58 -10.20 15.61 -12.33
N GLN A 59 -10.25 16.04 -13.60
CA GLN A 59 -10.38 17.47 -13.87
C GLN A 59 -11.55 17.95 -13.00
N PHE A 60 -11.35 19.05 -12.26
CA PHE A 60 -12.26 19.60 -11.24
C PHE A 60 -13.68 19.97 -11.77
N LYS A 61 -14.02 19.57 -13.00
CA LYS A 61 -15.30 19.74 -13.66
C LYS A 61 -16.42 18.84 -13.12
N ALA A 62 -16.10 17.72 -12.48
CA ALA A 62 -17.10 16.80 -11.93
C ALA A 62 -16.71 16.42 -10.49
N GLY A 63 -17.66 16.56 -9.56
CA GLY A 63 -17.48 16.24 -8.14
C GLY A 63 -17.44 14.73 -7.87
N ILE A 64 -18.44 14.21 -7.17
CA ILE A 64 -18.55 12.76 -6.93
C ILE A 64 -18.97 12.08 -8.23
N VAL A 65 -18.14 11.15 -8.71
CA VAL A 65 -18.40 10.37 -9.94
C VAL A 65 -18.68 8.92 -9.57
N PRO A 66 -19.85 8.36 -9.97
CA PRO A 66 -20.13 6.95 -9.74
C PRO A 66 -19.21 6.07 -10.58
N VAL A 67 -18.66 5.04 -9.94
CA VAL A 67 -17.72 4.10 -10.57
C VAL A 67 -17.99 2.68 -10.12
N GLU A 68 -17.78 1.75 -11.04
CA GLU A 68 -17.63 0.34 -10.73
C GLU A 68 -16.16 0.00 -10.59
N PHE A 69 -15.84 -0.87 -9.66
CA PHE A 69 -14.46 -1.27 -9.45
C PHE A 69 -14.36 -2.73 -9.04
N ARG A 70 -13.22 -3.33 -9.35
CA ARG A 70 -12.86 -4.66 -8.89
C ARG A 70 -11.38 -4.72 -8.57
N ARG A 71 -11.02 -5.60 -7.64
CA ARG A 71 -9.62 -5.88 -7.36
C ARG A 71 -9.02 -6.70 -8.50
N VAL A 72 -7.82 -6.32 -8.92
CA VAL A 72 -7.07 -6.99 -10.00
C VAL A 72 -5.64 -7.30 -9.57
N PRO A 73 -5.00 -8.32 -10.15
CA PRO A 73 -3.58 -8.56 -9.95
C PRO A 73 -2.75 -7.34 -10.39
N CYS A 74 -1.89 -6.86 -9.50
CA CYS A 74 -0.91 -5.83 -9.80
C CYS A 74 0.09 -6.31 -10.85
N VAL A 75 0.19 -5.56 -11.94
CA VAL A 75 1.23 -5.73 -12.96
C VAL A 75 2.37 -4.77 -12.62
N LYS A 76 3.53 -5.32 -12.31
CA LYS A 76 4.74 -4.57 -11.91
C LYS A 76 5.96 -5.14 -12.62
N SER A 77 6.86 -4.26 -13.03
CA SER A 77 8.16 -4.58 -13.63
C SER A 77 9.30 -4.27 -12.64
N GLY A 78 10.44 -4.94 -12.78
CA GLY A 78 11.62 -4.69 -11.94
C GLY A 78 11.62 -5.39 -10.56
N GLY A 79 10.76 -6.39 -10.35
CA GLY A 79 10.78 -7.26 -9.17
C GLY A 79 10.36 -6.59 -7.85
N MET A 80 10.22 -7.38 -6.78
CA MET A 80 9.94 -6.84 -5.44
C MET A 80 11.14 -6.04 -4.95
N LYS A 81 10.88 -4.87 -4.35
CA LYS A 81 11.93 -3.96 -3.86
C LYS A 81 11.81 -3.76 -2.35
N PHE A 82 12.95 -3.49 -1.73
CA PHE A 82 13.09 -3.37 -0.29
C PHE A 82 13.89 -2.11 0.04
N GLU A 83 13.40 -1.33 0.99
CA GLU A 83 14.14 -0.21 1.57
C GLU A 83 14.28 -0.48 3.06
N MET A 84 15.52 -0.56 3.53
CA MET A 84 15.83 -0.81 4.94
C MET A 84 16.24 0.51 5.59
N LYS A 85 15.54 0.89 6.66
CA LYS A 85 15.96 1.95 7.57
C LYS A 85 16.42 1.32 8.88
N ARG A 86 17.51 1.87 9.42
CA ARG A 86 18.12 1.39 10.65
C ARG A 86 18.32 2.57 11.59
N HIS A 87 18.03 2.35 12.85
CA HIS A 87 18.43 3.18 13.97
C HIS A 87 19.17 2.32 15.01
N MET A 88 19.75 2.94 16.04
CA MET A 88 20.54 2.27 17.06
C MET A 88 19.82 1.08 17.72
N PHE A 89 18.49 1.18 17.88
CA PHE A 89 17.67 0.20 18.60
C PHE A 89 16.59 -0.48 17.77
N TRP A 90 16.44 -0.15 16.49
CA TRP A 90 15.40 -0.75 15.67
C TRP A 90 15.79 -0.81 14.21
N ILE A 91 15.20 -1.78 13.52
CA ILE A 91 15.23 -1.86 12.07
C ILE A 91 13.81 -1.74 11.54
N ALA A 92 13.67 -1.15 10.36
CA ALA A 92 12.40 -1.09 9.66
C ALA A 92 12.59 -1.35 8.16
N VAL A 93 11.76 -2.21 7.60
CA VAL A 93 11.80 -2.59 6.19
C VAL A 93 10.52 -2.12 5.52
N LEU A 94 10.64 -1.29 4.49
CA LEU A 94 9.58 -1.01 3.54
C LEU A 94 9.70 -2.00 2.38
N VAL A 95 8.64 -2.75 2.13
CA VAL A 95 8.54 -3.66 0.98
C VAL A 95 7.58 -3.04 -0.02
N TYR A 96 8.01 -2.93 -1.27
CA TYR A 96 7.22 -2.29 -2.33
C TYR A 96 7.45 -2.97 -3.68
N ASN A 97 6.72 -2.51 -4.71
CA ASN A 97 6.73 -3.12 -6.04
C ASN A 97 6.29 -4.60 -6.06
N VAL A 98 5.33 -4.96 -5.20
CA VAL A 98 4.80 -6.33 -5.07
C VAL A 98 3.84 -6.62 -6.24
N ARG A 99 4.11 -7.68 -7.01
CA ARG A 99 3.24 -8.16 -8.10
C ARG A 99 2.09 -9.03 -7.56
N GLY A 100 1.04 -9.22 -8.34
CA GLY A 100 -0.04 -10.15 -8.01
C GLY A 100 -1.02 -9.51 -7.02
N ALA A 101 -1.20 -10.08 -5.83
CA ALA A 101 -2.13 -9.51 -4.86
C ALA A 101 -1.75 -8.09 -4.43
N GLY A 102 -0.45 -7.78 -4.40
CA GLY A 102 0.09 -6.48 -3.96
C GLY A 102 0.13 -6.32 -2.43
N ASP A 103 -0.72 -7.04 -1.70
CA ASP A 103 -0.78 -7.01 -0.23
C ASP A 103 0.30 -7.86 0.42
N LEU A 104 0.73 -7.44 1.61
CA LEU A 104 1.69 -8.17 2.45
C LEU A 104 0.97 -8.60 3.73
N ARG A 105 0.99 -9.90 4.02
CA ARG A 105 0.41 -10.44 5.27
C ARG A 105 1.40 -10.51 6.42
N ALA A 106 2.67 -10.79 6.11
CA ALA A 106 3.73 -10.92 7.09
C ALA A 106 5.07 -10.61 6.43
N VAL A 107 5.99 -10.07 7.23
CA VAL A 107 7.40 -9.91 6.85
C VAL A 107 8.23 -10.44 8.00
N ALA A 108 9.28 -11.18 7.66
CA ALA A 108 10.27 -11.67 8.59
C ALA A 108 11.66 -11.39 8.02
N VAL A 109 12.63 -11.20 8.90
CA VAL A 109 14.04 -11.01 8.54
C VAL A 109 14.89 -12.09 9.18
N LYS A 110 15.94 -12.51 8.48
CA LYS A 110 16.89 -13.50 8.97
C LYS A 110 18.30 -12.93 8.86
N GLY A 111 19.02 -12.94 9.97
CA GLY A 111 20.44 -12.60 10.03
C GLY A 111 21.32 -13.81 9.74
N THR A 112 22.62 -13.58 9.64
CA THR A 112 23.60 -14.67 9.39
C THR A 112 23.64 -15.70 10.51
N ARG A 113 23.38 -15.29 11.75
CA ARG A 113 23.41 -16.14 12.96
C ARG A 113 22.05 -16.31 13.63
N THR A 114 20.98 -15.78 13.04
CA THR A 114 19.65 -15.80 13.66
C THR A 114 18.68 -16.69 12.88
N GLY A 115 17.60 -17.11 13.54
CA GLY A 115 16.42 -17.65 12.88
C GLY A 115 15.62 -16.56 12.14
N TRP A 116 14.48 -16.94 11.57
CA TRP A 116 13.51 -15.96 11.05
C TRP A 116 12.89 -15.18 12.21
N ILE A 117 13.02 -13.88 12.19
CA ILE A 117 12.47 -12.96 13.18
C ILE A 117 11.28 -12.27 12.54
N ALA A 118 10.08 -12.53 13.05
CA ALA A 118 8.86 -11.88 12.61
C ALA A 118 8.91 -10.38 12.92
N MET A 119 8.50 -9.57 11.95
CA MET A 119 8.42 -8.13 12.09
C MET A 119 7.00 -7.69 12.39
N ILE A 120 6.87 -6.54 13.06
CA ILE A 120 5.58 -5.93 13.37
C ILE A 120 5.25 -4.88 12.32
N TYR A 121 4.01 -4.90 11.82
CA TYR A 121 3.54 -3.91 10.87
C TYR A 121 3.34 -2.55 11.57
N LEU A 122 4.06 -1.53 11.10
CA LEU A 122 3.97 -0.15 11.57
C LEU A 122 3.00 0.64 10.68
N CYS A 123 2.33 1.63 11.28
CA CYS A 123 1.42 2.55 10.57
C CYS A 123 2.10 3.30 9.41
N THR A 124 3.43 3.39 9.40
CA THR A 124 4.26 4.01 8.34
C THR A 124 4.62 3.07 7.19
N LYS A 125 3.87 2.00 6.97
CA LYS A 125 4.17 1.00 5.91
C LYS A 125 5.47 0.28 6.00
N ARG A 126 6.08 0.33 7.17
CA ARG A 126 7.31 -0.38 7.45
C ARG A 126 7.00 -1.53 8.37
N TRP A 127 7.77 -2.59 8.20
CA TRP A 127 7.80 -3.70 9.11
C TRP A 127 8.97 -3.47 10.04
N GLY A 128 8.71 -3.36 11.35
CA GLY A 128 9.68 -2.96 12.36
C GLY A 128 9.98 -4.06 13.36
N LYS A 129 11.19 -4.05 13.91
CA LYS A 129 11.59 -4.89 15.04
C LYS A 129 12.70 -4.21 15.82
N GLU A 130 12.62 -4.26 17.15
CA GLU A 130 13.70 -3.82 18.03
C GLU A 130 14.95 -4.67 17.80
N SER A 131 16.14 -4.10 17.97
CA SER A 131 17.41 -4.65 17.47
C SER A 131 17.95 -5.85 18.26
N GLU A 132 17.20 -6.94 18.30
CA GLU A 132 17.67 -8.27 18.74
C GLU A 132 18.57 -8.95 17.69
N ILE A 133 18.62 -8.42 16.47
CA ILE A 133 19.31 -9.02 15.31
C ILE A 133 20.85 -8.94 15.42
N TYR A 134 21.38 -8.10 16.30
CA TYR A 134 22.83 -7.96 16.53
C TYR A 134 23.37 -8.84 17.68
N ARG A 135 22.50 -9.62 18.35
CA ARG A 135 22.94 -10.60 19.34
C ARG A 135 23.11 -11.97 18.71
#